data_AF-A0A930RRX9-F1
#
_entry.id   AF-A0A930RRX9-F1
#
_cell.length_a   1.000
_cell.length_b   1.000
_cell.length_c   1.000
_cell.angle_alpha   90.00
_cell.angle_beta   90.00
_cell.angle_gamma   90.00
#
_symmetry.space_group_name_H-M   'P 1'
#
loop_
_entity.id
_entity.type
_entity.pdbx_description
1 polymer ?
#
loop_
_entity_poly.entity_id
_entity_poly.type
_entity_poly.pdbx_seq_one_letter_code
_entity_poly.pdbx_strand_id
1 'polypeptide(L)' 'MVKLVFARHGESEWNKANLFTGWADVDLSEKGTQQAIDAGKLIKEAGIEFDQAYTSVLKRAIKTTNLALEAS' A
#
# COMPACT_ATOMS: atom_id res chain seq x y z
N MET A 1 15.82 19.81 -0.33
CA MET A 1 14.59 19.79 0.49
C MET A 1 14.22 18.34 0.72
N VAL A 2 13.92 17.92 1.95
CA VAL A 2 13.58 16.52 2.26
C VAL A 2 12.11 16.27 1.89
N LYS A 3 11.82 15.14 1.24
CA LYS A 3 10.46 14.69 0.95
C LYS A 3 10.15 13.43 1.76
N LEU A 4 8.94 13.37 2.30
CA LEU A 4 8.41 12.21 2.99
C LEU A 4 7.06 11.86 2.38
N VAL A 5 6.87 10.60 2.00
CA VAL A 5 5.66 10.11 1.35
C VAL A 5 4.92 9.18 2.31
N PHE A 6 3.62 9.40 2.45
CA PHE A 6 2.73 8.53 3.22
C PHE A 6 1.74 7.85 2.30
N ALA A 7 1.52 6.56 2.53
CA ALA A 7 0.49 5.78 1.85
C ALA A 7 -0.30 4.97 2.87
N ARG A 8 -1.62 4.93 2.70
CA ARG A 8 -2.48 3.97 3.41
C ARG A 8 -2.50 2.67 2.61
N HIS A 9 -2.64 1.53 3.30
CA HIS A 9 -2.86 0.25 2.63
C HIS A 9 -4.07 0.31 1.68
N GLY A 10 -4.02 -0.44 0.58
CA GLY A 10 -5.17 -0.62 -0.32
C GLY A 10 -6.38 -1.23 0.39
N GLU A 11 -7.54 -1.19 -0.25
CA GLU A 11 -8.76 -1.81 0.28
C GLU A 11 -8.50 -3.27 0.72
N SER A 12 -8.83 -3.60 1.97
CA SER A 12 -8.77 -4.98 2.46
C SER A 12 -10.07 -5.74 2.22
N GLU A 13 -10.02 -7.07 2.28
CA GLU A 13 -11.22 -7.91 2.24
C GLU A 13 -12.27 -7.50 3.29
N TRP A 14 -11.81 -7.07 4.47
CA TRP A 14 -12.72 -6.61 5.53
C TRP A 14 -13.20 -5.17 5.34
N ASN A 15 -12.43 -4.30 4.68
CA ASN A 15 -12.96 -3.00 4.28
C ASN A 15 -14.08 -3.17 3.24
N LYS A 16 -13.87 -4.06 2.26
CA LYS A 16 -14.89 -4.42 1.27
C LYS A 16 -16.14 -5.01 1.93
N ALA A 17 -15.98 -5.84 2.95
CA ALA A 17 -17.08 -6.42 3.72
C ALA A 17 -17.67 -5.49 4.81
N ASN A 18 -17.17 -4.25 4.94
CA ASN A 18 -17.57 -3.30 5.98
C ASN A 18 -17.43 -3.83 7.42
N LEU A 19 -16.36 -4.56 7.69
CA LEU A 19 -16.02 -5.15 8.99
C LEU A 19 -14.88 -4.38 9.67
N PHE A 20 -14.92 -4.31 11.01
CA PHE A 20 -13.82 -3.77 11.80
C PHE A 20 -12.62 -4.71 11.80
N THR A 21 -11.50 -4.26 11.24
CA THR A 21 -10.29 -5.10 11.08
C THR A 21 -9.37 -5.11 12.31
N GLY A 22 -9.05 -3.93 12.86
CA GLY A 22 -8.06 -3.83 13.94
C GLY A 22 -6.74 -4.53 13.60
N TRP A 23 -6.28 -5.42 14.49
CA TRP A 23 -5.05 -6.19 14.34
C TRP A 23 -5.25 -7.53 13.62
N ALA A 24 -6.46 -7.83 13.15
CA ALA A 24 -6.68 -9.02 12.32
C ALA A 24 -5.83 -8.92 11.04
N ASP A 25 -5.06 -9.97 10.77
CA ASP A 25 -4.11 -10.00 9.65
C ASP A 25 -4.80 -10.41 8.34
N VAL A 26 -5.71 -9.55 7.88
CA VAL A 26 -6.50 -9.75 6.66
C VAL A 26 -5.74 -9.27 5.43
N ASP A 27 -6.06 -9.88 4.29
CA ASP A 27 -5.43 -9.60 3.02
C ASP A 27 -6.03 -8.37 2.30
N LEU A 28 -5.35 -7.90 1.26
CA LEU A 28 -5.90 -6.94 0.30
C LEU A 28 -7.00 -7.59 -0.52
N SER A 29 -7.98 -6.78 -0.91
CA SER A 29 -8.89 -7.15 -1.98
C SER A 29 -8.22 -7.05 -3.35
N GLU A 30 -8.84 -7.63 -4.38
CA GLU A 30 -8.39 -7.43 -5.77
C GLU A 30 -8.29 -5.94 -6.11
N LYS A 31 -9.28 -5.15 -5.68
CA LYS A 31 -9.27 -3.70 -5.82
C LYS A 31 -8.15 -3.05 -5.01
N GLY A 32 -7.90 -3.49 -3.78
CA GLY A 32 -6.79 -3.00 -2.97
C GLY A 32 -5.42 -3.30 -3.56
N THR A 33 -5.28 -4.45 -4.21
CA THR A 33 -4.08 -4.83 -4.97
C THR A 33 -3.86 -3.88 -6.14
N GLN A 34 -4.90 -3.58 -6.91
CA GLN A 34 -4.80 -2.63 -8.03
C GLN A 34 -4.48 -1.21 -7.54
N GLN A 35 -5.10 -0.77 -6.44
CA GLN A 35 -4.79 0.53 -5.83
C GLN A 35 -3.32 0.67 -5.43
N ALA A 36 -2.70 -0.39 -4.90
CA ALA A 36 -1.29 -0.38 -4.54
C ALA A 36 -0.38 -0.27 -5.77
N ILE A 37 -0.69 -1.02 -6.83
CA ILE A 37 0.03 -0.96 -8.11
C ILE A 37 -0.09 0.43 -8.74
N ASP A 38 -1.29 1.01 -8.75
CA ASP A 38 -1.51 2.34 -9.33
C ASP A 38 -0.81 3.44 -8.52
N ALA A 39 -0.70 3.29 -7.20
CA ALA A 39 0.13 4.17 -6.39
C ALA A 39 1.61 4.12 -6.82
N GLY A 40 2.14 2.93 -7.10
CA GLY A 40 3.50 2.77 -7.63
C GLY A 40 3.71 3.47 -8.97
N LYS A 41 2.75 3.32 -9.91
CA LYS A 41 2.80 4.03 -11.20
C LYS A 41 2.82 5.56 -11.01
N LEU A 42 1.99 6.09 -10.12
CA LEU A 42 1.98 7.53 -9.81
C LEU A 42 3.29 8.01 -9.21
N ILE A 43 3.92 7.20 -8.35
CA ILE A 43 5.25 7.48 -7.80
C ILE A 43 6.30 7.58 -8.94
N LYS A 44 6.28 6.61 -9.87
CA LYS A 44 7.14 6.60 -11.05
C LYS A 44 6.96 7.83 -11.92
N GLU A 45 5.71 8.14 -12.26
CA GLU A 45 5.34 9.30 -13.08
C GLU A 45 5.76 10.63 -12.43
N ALA A 46 5.71 10.70 -11.10
CA ALA A 46 6.16 11.86 -10.33
C ALA A 46 7.69 11.95 -10.18
N GLY A 47 8.46 10.95 -10.63
CA GLY A 47 9.91 10.88 -10.49
C GLY A 47 10.36 10.86 -9.03
N ILE A 48 9.62 10.15 -8.17
CA ILE A 48 9.94 10.00 -6.75
C ILE A 48 10.73 8.70 -6.55
N GLU A 49 11.94 8.81 -5.99
CA GLU A 49 12.76 7.67 -5.61
C GLU A 49 12.81 7.52 -4.08
N PHE A 50 13.00 6.29 -3.61
CA PHE A 50 13.07 5.97 -2.18
C PHE A 50 14.35 5.23 -1.83
N ASP A 51 15.02 5.69 -0.79
CA ASP A 51 16.14 4.96 -0.20
C ASP A 51 15.67 3.89 0.80
N GLN A 52 14.55 4.14 1.48
CA GLN A 52 14.02 3.28 2.55
C GLN A 52 12.50 3.32 2.59
N ALA A 53 11.90 2.18 2.91
CA ALA A 53 10.46 2.04 3.14
C ALA A 53 10.20 1.42 4.51
N TYR A 54 9.16 1.92 5.19
CA TYR A 54 8.74 1.47 6.51
C TYR A 54 7.26 1.06 6.45
N THR A 55 6.91 -0.04 7.10
CA THR A 55 5.53 -0.56 7.14
C THR A 55 5.27 -1.29 8.45
N SER A 56 4.00 -1.58 8.74
CA SER A 56 3.62 -2.41 9.89
C SER A 56 3.92 -3.89 9.66
N VAL A 57 3.67 -4.74 10.65
CA VAL A 57 3.77 -6.22 10.50
C VAL A 57 2.53 -6.87 9.86
N LEU A 58 1.55 -6.09 9.40
CA LEU A 58 0.28 -6.59 8.87
C LEU A 58 0.34 -6.77 7.35
N LYS A 59 -0.12 -7.91 6.83
CA LYS A 59 0.06 -8.29 5.41
C LYS A 59 -0.50 -7.26 4.43
N ARG A 60 -1.65 -6.66 4.73
CA ARG A 60 -2.26 -5.62 3.88
C ARG A 60 -1.34 -4.41 3.68
N ALA A 61 -0.61 -4.00 4.72
CA ALA A 61 0.33 -2.89 4.64
C ALA A 61 1.61 -3.31 3.92
N ILE A 62 2.17 -4.48 4.27
CA ILE A 62 3.37 -5.02 3.62
C ILE A 62 3.14 -5.20 2.11
N LYS A 63 2.03 -5.83 1.71
CA LYS A 63 1.70 -6.03 0.29
C LYS A 63 1.50 -4.71 -0.44
N THR A 64 0.82 -3.73 0.18
CA THR A 64 0.67 -2.41 -0.45
C THR A 64 2.04 -1.77 -0.70
N THR A 65 2.93 -1.80 0.30
CA THR A 65 4.29 -1.27 0.19
C THR A 65 5.07 -1.98 -0.93
N ASN A 66 5.07 -3.31 -0.95
CA ASN A 66 5.82 -4.08 -1.95
C ASN A 66 5.31 -3.82 -3.36
N LEU A 67 3.99 -3.88 -3.58
CA LEU A 67 3.39 -3.64 -4.90
C LEU A 67 3.64 -2.21 -5.40
N ALA A 68 3.59 -1.22 -4.51
CA ALA A 68 3.89 0.15 -4.87
C ALA A 68 5.36 0.34 -5.25
N LEU A 69 6.30 -0.29 -4.52
CA LEU A 69 7.73 -0.23 -4.83
C LEU A 69 8.08 -0.98 -6.12
N GLU A 70 7.48 -2.16 -6.35
CA GLU A 70 7.66 -2.95 -7.57
C GLU A 70 7.16 -2.21 -8.83
N ALA A 71 6.07 -1.45 -8.70
CA ALA A 71 5.48 -0.68 -9.80
C ALA A 71 6.06 0.74 -9.96
N SER A 72 6.84 1.22 -9.00
CA SER A 72 7.54 2.52 -9.09
C SER A 72 8.72 2.52 -10.05
#